data_AF-A0A8H6WQI6-F1
#
_entry.id   AF-A0A8H6WQI6-F1
#
_cell.length_a   1.000
_cell.length_b   1.000
_cell.length_c   1.000
_cell.angle_alpha   90.00
_cell.angle_beta   90.00
_cell.angle_gamma   90.00
#
_symmetry.space_group_name_H-M   'P 1'
#
loop_
_entity.id
_entity.type
_entity.pdbx_description
1 polymer ?
#
loop_
_entity_poly.entity_id
_entity_poly.type
_entity_poly.pdbx_seq_one_letter_code
_entity_poly.pdbx_strand_id
1 'polypeptide(L)'
;MDCQFSFGPNGAYFCKSDDTWAWSDHNTIPRPLQLLLEDPNHPQGCRPPTGRPYDVAFPMEPGTFNMSWKTLRGEDWYEELFLGPKYVKLAEYIRKIAKNNGEHTLRTVFGPNASYWTMSLSGFSWQNLPPILESDMLARIRKGQPSCVALGVGTSFVVLYSDGNVTFDVAEHYPQLDGIIRNVAESQRRKGMAYIALNPHAAGQYYIAYGDGSASWNLPNHFIQDVTDVSKTLKPIRAAGTTIPGVSAASLAGAAAAAGGVGAAGAGFASAGGTSPGGSSTTSNVVHGLGKLWHAYESYENNQQNGSGSNSPFNQSSFFDPSNGGGFSPGGFNGFGGGFDPGSVSSGFDPSSFVSALDPNTLAAGVANLFGN
;
A
#
# COMPACT_ATOMS: atom_id res chain seq x y z
N MET A 1 8.15 18.27 -6.53
CA MET A 1 6.95 18.47 -5.70
C MET A 1 6.82 17.22 -4.83
N ASP A 2 6.82 17.38 -3.51
CA ASP A 2 6.58 16.27 -2.57
C ASP A 2 5.08 16.16 -2.33
N CYS A 3 4.43 15.29 -3.09
CA CYS A 3 3.03 14.96 -2.93
C CYS A 3 2.79 13.50 -3.27
N GLN A 4 1.79 12.91 -2.61
CA GLN A 4 1.34 11.56 -2.83
C GLN A 4 -0.17 11.47 -2.62
N PHE A 5 -0.80 10.65 -3.44
CA PHE A 5 -2.17 10.21 -3.24
C PHE A 5 -2.23 8.72 -3.57
N SER A 6 -2.69 7.93 -2.61
CA SER A 6 -2.78 6.48 -2.72
C SER A 6 -4.21 6.05 -2.43
N PHE A 7 -4.80 5.32 -3.36
CA PHE A 7 -6.08 4.66 -3.17
C PHE A 7 -5.85 3.25 -2.65
N GLY A 8 -6.71 2.82 -1.75
CA GLY A 8 -6.72 1.46 -1.22
C GLY A 8 -8.10 0.83 -1.27
N PRO A 9 -8.17 -0.47 -0.94
CA PRO A 9 -9.41 -1.21 -0.94
C PRO A 9 -10.39 -0.66 0.10
N ASN A 10 -11.69 -0.94 -0.07
CA ASN A 10 -12.76 -0.56 0.86
C ASN A 10 -12.86 0.95 1.14
N GLY A 11 -12.49 1.78 0.17
CA GLY A 11 -12.51 3.24 0.31
C GLY A 11 -11.34 3.80 1.12
N ALA A 12 -10.31 3.01 1.38
CA ALA A 12 -9.10 3.50 2.01
C ALA A 12 -8.39 4.53 1.13
N TYR A 13 -7.84 5.59 1.73
CA TYR A 13 -6.92 6.49 1.04
C TYR A 13 -5.85 7.04 1.98
N PHE A 14 -4.78 7.51 1.36
CA PHE A 14 -3.76 8.32 2.00
C PHE A 14 -3.39 9.46 1.05
N CYS A 15 -3.35 10.70 1.55
CA CYS A 15 -2.90 11.85 0.78
C CYS A 15 -1.89 12.67 1.59
N LYS A 16 -0.85 13.15 0.92
CA LYS A 16 0.25 13.91 1.52
C LYS A 16 0.68 15.03 0.58
N SER A 17 1.02 16.17 1.16
CA SER A 17 1.76 17.26 0.54
C SER A 17 2.71 17.85 1.57
N ASP A 18 4.01 17.81 1.29
CA ASP A 18 5.08 18.16 2.24
C ASP A 18 4.87 17.49 3.63
N ASP A 19 4.81 18.26 4.71
CA ASP A 19 4.62 17.78 6.08
C ASP A 19 3.15 17.69 6.50
N THR A 20 2.21 17.83 5.56
CA THR A 20 0.77 17.72 5.80
C THR A 20 0.24 16.47 5.13
N TRP A 21 -0.48 15.63 5.88
CA TRP A 21 -1.10 14.43 5.34
C TRP A 21 -2.41 14.12 6.04
N ALA A 22 -3.27 13.37 5.35
CA ALA A 22 -4.54 12.87 5.82
C ALA A 22 -4.78 11.46 5.25
N TRP A 23 -5.65 10.71 5.89
CA TRP A 23 -5.99 9.34 5.51
C TRP A 23 -7.44 9.06 5.88
N SER A 24 -8.03 8.08 5.24
CA SER A 24 -9.40 7.66 5.51
C SER A 24 -9.59 7.13 6.93
N ASP A 25 -10.84 7.11 7.39
CA ASP A 25 -11.26 6.68 8.73
C ASP A 25 -10.62 5.36 9.20
N HIS A 26 -10.49 5.23 10.53
CA HIS A 26 -9.87 4.08 11.23
C HIS A 26 -10.47 2.70 10.89
N ASN A 27 -11.59 2.62 10.18
CA ASN A 27 -12.18 1.34 9.79
C ASN A 27 -11.77 0.89 8.38
N THR A 28 -11.03 1.71 7.63
CA THR A 28 -10.70 1.47 6.22
C THR A 28 -9.23 1.11 6.00
N ILE A 29 -8.30 1.77 6.71
CA ILE A 29 -6.87 1.44 6.65
C ILE A 29 -6.48 0.34 7.65
N PRO A 30 -5.43 -0.46 7.40
CA PRO A 30 -4.99 -1.52 8.32
C PRO A 30 -4.64 -0.99 9.71
N ARG A 31 -5.00 -1.74 10.77
CA ARG A 31 -4.72 -1.36 12.17
C ARG A 31 -3.25 -1.07 12.47
N PRO A 32 -2.26 -1.84 11.95
CA PRO A 32 -0.85 -1.50 12.15
C PRO A 32 -0.47 -0.13 11.58
N LEU A 33 -1.02 0.24 10.41
CA LEU A 33 -0.80 1.56 9.82
C LEU A 33 -1.41 2.66 10.68
N GLN A 34 -2.63 2.45 11.21
CA GLN A 34 -3.24 3.41 12.13
C GLN A 34 -2.37 3.64 13.35
N LEU A 35 -1.82 2.58 13.97
CA LEU A 35 -0.96 2.73 15.15
C LEU A 35 0.32 3.54 14.83
N LEU A 36 0.89 3.35 13.64
CA LEU A 36 2.05 4.13 13.19
C LEU A 36 1.73 5.62 13.02
N LEU A 37 0.59 5.95 12.42
CA LEU A 37 0.15 7.35 12.21
C LEU A 37 -0.49 7.98 13.46
N GLU A 38 -0.98 7.10 14.33
CA GLU A 38 -1.77 7.12 15.57
C GLU A 38 -1.13 7.38 16.91
N ASP A 39 -0.31 6.44 17.32
CA ASP A 39 -0.02 6.28 18.73
C ASP A 39 1.24 7.09 19.05
N PRO A 40 1.13 8.13 19.91
CA PRO A 40 2.27 8.97 20.27
C PRO A 40 3.34 8.18 21.03
N ASN A 41 2.99 7.03 21.60
CA ASN A 41 3.90 6.16 22.31
C ASN A 41 4.44 5.03 21.42
N HIS A 42 4.01 4.94 20.16
CA HIS A 42 4.52 3.91 19.26
C HIS A 42 6.02 4.13 19.03
N PRO A 43 6.89 3.15 19.32
CA PRO A 43 8.34 3.34 19.25
C PRO A 43 8.83 3.69 17.83
N GLN A 44 8.06 3.29 16.82
CA GLN A 44 8.30 3.55 15.40
C GLN A 44 7.25 4.52 14.81
N GLY A 45 6.54 5.27 15.65
CA GLY A 45 5.48 6.18 15.23
C GLY A 45 5.95 7.20 14.18
N CYS A 46 5.03 7.63 13.34
CA CYS A 46 5.22 8.52 12.21
C CYS A 46 4.30 9.75 12.37
N ARG A 47 4.71 10.68 13.24
CA ARG A 47 3.95 11.91 13.50
C ARG A 47 4.86 13.14 13.55
N PRO A 48 4.33 14.34 13.23
CA PRO A 48 5.07 15.59 13.41
C PRO A 48 5.50 15.78 14.88
N PRO A 49 6.58 16.53 15.15
CA PRO A 49 7.37 17.32 14.19
C PRO A 49 8.52 16.55 13.51
N THR A 50 8.90 15.38 14.04
CA THR A 50 10.09 14.64 13.56
C THR A 50 9.73 13.51 12.61
N GLY A 51 8.62 12.82 12.85
CA GLY A 51 8.15 11.73 12.02
C GLY A 51 7.42 12.24 10.79
N ARG A 52 7.65 11.60 9.65
CA ARG A 52 7.02 11.94 8.38
C ARG A 52 6.92 10.74 7.44
N PRO A 53 5.78 10.54 6.77
CA PRO A 53 5.67 9.52 5.74
C PRO A 53 6.44 9.96 4.49
N TYR A 54 7.26 9.05 3.94
CA TYR A 54 7.90 9.24 2.64
C TYR A 54 7.02 8.72 1.52
N ASP A 55 6.47 7.53 1.73
CA ASP A 55 5.70 6.78 0.76
C ASP A 55 4.72 5.89 1.51
N VAL A 56 3.43 5.96 1.19
CA VAL A 56 2.37 5.10 1.74
C VAL A 56 1.52 4.62 0.57
N ALA A 57 1.42 3.32 0.35
CA ALA A 57 0.65 2.75 -0.75
C ALA A 57 -0.09 1.49 -0.32
N PHE A 58 -1.23 1.23 -0.95
CA PHE A 58 -2.08 0.10 -0.62
C PHE A 58 -2.08 -0.90 -1.76
N PRO A 59 -1.63 -2.14 -1.54
CA PRO A 59 -1.86 -3.22 -2.49
C PRO A 59 -3.35 -3.47 -2.70
N MET A 60 -3.68 -4.25 -3.74
CA MET A 60 -5.07 -4.53 -4.09
C MET A 60 -5.79 -5.37 -3.02
N GLU A 61 -5.05 -6.12 -2.22
CA GLU A 61 -5.55 -6.94 -1.12
C GLU A 61 -5.85 -6.11 0.14
N PRO A 62 -7.06 -6.22 0.72
CA PRO A 62 -7.39 -5.59 1.99
C PRO A 62 -6.44 -6.00 3.12
N GLY A 63 -6.19 -5.08 4.05
CA GLY A 63 -5.38 -5.34 5.24
C GLY A 63 -3.86 -5.25 5.03
N THR A 64 -3.41 -5.00 3.80
CA THR A 64 -1.98 -4.85 3.47
C THR A 64 -1.63 -3.41 3.15
N PHE A 65 -0.36 -3.04 3.33
CA PHE A 65 0.17 -1.73 2.97
C PHE A 65 1.68 -1.80 2.73
N ASN A 66 2.18 -0.84 1.96
CA ASN A 66 3.60 -0.49 1.87
C ASN A 66 3.80 0.87 2.53
N MET A 67 4.85 1.01 3.34
CA MET A 67 5.20 2.31 3.91
C MET A 67 6.72 2.47 4.03
N SER A 68 7.20 3.64 3.64
CA SER A 68 8.51 4.16 4.04
C SER A 68 8.31 5.46 4.80
N TRP A 69 9.01 5.66 5.93
CA TRP A 69 8.81 6.84 6.77
C TRP A 69 10.03 7.17 7.63
N LYS A 70 10.02 8.38 8.19
CA LYS A 70 10.87 8.77 9.29
C LYS A 70 10.11 8.60 10.60
N THR A 71 10.73 7.97 11.58
CA THR A 71 10.14 7.78 12.92
C THR A 71 10.22 9.05 13.77
N LEU A 72 9.51 9.05 14.91
CA LEU A 72 9.63 10.08 15.95
C LEU A 72 11.06 10.30 16.46
N ARG A 73 11.92 9.28 16.36
CA ARG A 73 13.33 9.32 16.76
C ARG A 73 14.25 9.86 15.67
N GLY A 74 13.71 10.19 14.50
CA GLY A 74 14.45 10.65 13.34
C GLY A 74 15.10 9.55 12.50
N GLU A 75 14.84 8.29 12.82
CA GLU A 75 15.34 7.12 12.09
C GLU A 75 14.50 6.87 10.84
N ASP A 76 15.14 6.51 9.72
CA ASP A 76 14.45 6.07 8.53
C ASP A 76 14.03 4.60 8.67
N TRP A 77 12.77 4.32 8.34
CA TRP A 77 12.11 3.03 8.47
C TRP A 77 11.35 2.70 7.19
N TYR A 78 11.16 1.40 6.96
CA TYR A 78 10.36 0.86 5.87
C TYR A 78 9.66 -0.41 6.32
N GLU A 79 8.57 -0.73 5.65
CA GLU A 79 7.75 -1.90 5.89
C GLU A 79 7.72 -2.77 4.64
N GLU A 80 8.16 -4.03 4.78
CA GLU A 80 8.17 -5.02 3.70
C GLU A 80 7.41 -6.31 4.06
N LEU A 81 7.11 -6.55 5.33
CA LEU A 81 6.48 -7.77 5.84
C LEU A 81 4.97 -7.78 5.63
N PHE A 82 4.33 -6.61 5.62
CA PHE A 82 2.91 -6.49 5.27
C PHE A 82 2.66 -6.55 3.76
N LEU A 83 3.72 -6.69 2.94
CA LEU A 83 3.57 -7.01 1.53
C LEU A 83 3.21 -8.49 1.38
N GLY A 84 2.08 -8.77 0.73
CA GLY A 84 1.67 -10.14 0.43
C GLY A 84 2.65 -10.88 -0.51
N PRO A 85 2.51 -12.22 -0.65
CA PRO A 85 3.43 -13.06 -1.43
C PRO A 85 3.50 -12.71 -2.93
N LYS A 86 2.58 -11.89 -3.43
CA LYS A 86 2.57 -11.43 -4.83
C LYS A 86 3.61 -10.34 -5.11
N TYR A 87 4.17 -9.73 -4.06
CA TYR A 87 5.04 -8.55 -4.14
C TYR A 87 6.48 -8.82 -3.64
N VAL A 88 6.96 -10.07 -3.75
CA VAL A 88 8.32 -10.45 -3.33
C VAL A 88 9.39 -9.59 -3.98
N LYS A 89 9.25 -9.31 -5.29
CA LYS A 89 10.18 -8.44 -6.03
C LYS A 89 10.23 -7.01 -5.47
N LEU A 90 9.10 -6.49 -4.98
CA LEU A 90 9.04 -5.18 -4.34
C LEU A 90 9.74 -5.21 -2.98
N ALA A 91 9.44 -6.21 -2.15
CA ALA A 91 10.08 -6.39 -0.84
C ALA A 91 11.61 -6.48 -0.97
N GLU A 92 12.11 -7.28 -1.93
CA GLU A 92 13.54 -7.38 -2.21
C GLU A 92 14.16 -6.05 -2.67
N TYR A 93 13.44 -5.28 -3.48
CA TYR A 93 13.88 -3.97 -3.92
C TYR A 93 13.99 -2.99 -2.75
N ILE A 94 12.97 -2.91 -1.88
CA ILE A 94 12.96 -2.08 -0.68
C ILE A 94 14.16 -2.42 0.21
N ARG A 95 14.36 -3.71 0.51
CA ARG A 95 15.49 -4.19 1.31
C ARG A 95 16.83 -3.79 0.72
N LYS A 96 16.96 -3.91 -0.61
CA LYS A 96 18.19 -3.59 -1.34
C LYS A 96 18.54 -2.10 -1.25
N ILE A 97 17.58 -1.21 -1.53
CA ILE A 97 17.83 0.25 -1.51
C ILE A 97 18.10 0.75 -0.09
N ALA A 98 17.40 0.20 0.90
CA ALA A 98 17.62 0.51 2.31
C ALA A 98 19.03 0.10 2.76
N LYS A 99 19.43 -1.15 2.49
CA LYS A 99 20.71 -1.70 2.94
C LYS A 99 21.91 -1.08 2.23
N ASN A 100 21.81 -0.87 0.92
CA ASN A 100 22.98 -0.48 0.13
C ASN A 100 23.16 1.03 0.04
N ASN A 101 22.06 1.78 0.05
CA ASN A 101 22.09 3.22 -0.25
C ASN A 101 21.56 4.08 0.90
N GLY A 102 20.97 3.49 1.94
CA GLY A 102 20.27 4.24 2.97
C GLY A 102 19.03 4.97 2.42
N GLU A 103 18.44 4.43 1.35
CA GLU A 103 17.31 5.03 0.62
C GLU A 103 15.98 4.39 0.99
N HIS A 104 14.90 5.04 0.60
CA HIS A 104 13.52 4.58 0.75
C HIS A 104 12.78 4.66 -0.59
N THR A 105 11.63 3.98 -0.67
CA THR A 105 10.76 4.10 -1.83
C THR A 105 10.12 5.48 -1.89
N LEU A 106 9.84 5.89 -3.11
CA LEU A 106 9.14 7.10 -3.48
C LEU A 106 8.06 6.69 -4.47
N ARG A 107 6.82 7.17 -4.27
CA ARG A 107 5.72 7.04 -5.24
C ARG A 107 5.42 5.58 -5.62
N THR A 108 5.26 4.71 -4.62
CA THR A 108 4.77 3.36 -4.90
C THR A 108 3.30 3.43 -5.31
N VAL A 109 2.97 2.74 -6.40
CA VAL A 109 1.59 2.56 -6.88
C VAL A 109 1.32 1.08 -7.11
N PHE A 110 0.13 0.65 -6.73
CA PHE A 110 -0.38 -0.70 -7.01
C PHE A 110 -1.57 -0.62 -7.96
N GLY A 111 -1.73 -1.65 -8.77
CA GLY A 111 -2.86 -1.79 -9.68
C GLY A 111 -3.32 -3.24 -9.81
N PRO A 112 -4.31 -3.48 -10.68
CA PRO A 112 -4.84 -4.82 -10.95
C PRO A 112 -3.75 -5.82 -11.37
N ASN A 113 -4.03 -7.12 -11.25
CA ASN A 113 -3.13 -8.22 -11.65
C ASN A 113 -1.78 -8.26 -10.90
N ALA A 114 -1.79 -7.84 -9.63
CA ALA A 114 -0.59 -7.67 -8.81
C ALA A 114 0.47 -6.78 -9.49
N SER A 115 0.00 -5.79 -10.26
CA SER A 115 0.87 -4.81 -10.88
C SER A 115 1.32 -3.79 -9.85
N TYR A 116 2.57 -3.35 -9.97
CA TYR A 116 3.09 -2.24 -9.19
C TYR A 116 4.18 -1.52 -9.95
N TRP A 117 4.38 -0.26 -9.58
CA TRP A 117 5.57 0.52 -9.92
C TRP A 117 6.03 1.30 -8.69
N THR A 118 7.33 1.43 -8.51
CA THR A 118 7.93 2.23 -7.46
C THR A 118 9.25 2.83 -7.94
N MET A 119 9.67 3.93 -7.33
CA MET A 119 10.97 4.53 -7.56
C MET A 119 11.73 4.77 -6.25
N SER A 120 13.01 5.03 -6.35
CA SER A 120 13.86 5.59 -5.29
C SER A 120 14.75 6.66 -5.93
N LEU A 121 15.71 7.21 -5.19
CA LEU A 121 16.69 8.12 -5.78
C LEU A 121 17.66 7.37 -6.72
N SER A 122 17.87 6.06 -6.48
CA SER A 122 18.81 5.23 -7.21
C SER A 122 18.20 4.38 -8.33
N GLY A 123 16.88 4.29 -8.45
CA GLY A 123 16.27 3.52 -9.54
C GLY A 123 14.78 3.27 -9.42
N PHE A 124 14.32 2.23 -10.14
CA PHE A 124 12.92 1.86 -10.27
C PHE A 124 12.75 0.35 -10.11
N SER A 125 11.57 -0.07 -9.66
CA SER A 125 11.13 -1.47 -9.66
C SER A 125 9.67 -1.55 -10.06
N TRP A 126 9.33 -2.54 -10.88
CA TRP A 126 7.96 -2.78 -11.34
C TRP A 126 7.71 -4.25 -11.60
N GLN A 127 6.43 -4.63 -11.66
CA GLN A 127 5.97 -5.96 -12.01
C GLN A 127 4.60 -5.86 -12.66
N ASN A 128 4.32 -6.77 -13.61
CA ASN A 128 3.00 -6.97 -14.22
C ASN A 128 2.31 -5.69 -14.74
N LEU A 129 3.08 -4.71 -15.23
CA LEU A 129 2.49 -3.51 -15.81
C LEU A 129 1.67 -3.89 -17.06
N PRO A 130 0.64 -3.10 -17.44
CA PRO A 130 -0.01 -3.24 -18.73
C PRO A 130 1.05 -3.35 -19.86
N PRO A 131 0.96 -4.35 -20.78
CA PRO A 131 2.03 -4.60 -21.76
C PRO A 131 2.39 -3.38 -22.62
N ILE A 132 1.39 -2.57 -22.96
CA ILE A 132 1.55 -1.32 -23.71
C ILE A 132 2.37 -0.30 -22.90
N LEU A 133 2.05 -0.16 -21.61
CA LEU A 133 2.80 0.68 -20.68
C LEU A 133 4.25 0.21 -20.56
N GLU A 134 4.47 -1.08 -20.28
CA GLU A 134 5.82 -1.61 -20.09
C GLU A 134 6.69 -1.40 -21.34
N SER A 135 6.13 -1.65 -22.52
CA SER A 135 6.82 -1.45 -23.80
C SER A 135 7.21 0.01 -24.04
N ASP A 136 6.29 0.96 -23.80
CA ASP A 136 6.57 2.40 -23.92
C ASP A 136 7.64 2.84 -22.92
N MET A 137 7.52 2.41 -21.66
CA MET A 137 8.46 2.75 -20.60
C MET A 137 9.88 2.24 -20.91
N LEU A 138 10.03 0.99 -21.36
CA LEU A 138 11.31 0.42 -21.76
C LEU A 138 11.93 1.15 -22.96
N ALA A 139 11.11 1.55 -23.95
CA ALA A 139 11.58 2.30 -25.11
C ALA A 139 12.04 3.73 -24.75
N ARG A 140 11.48 4.32 -23.69
CA ARG A 140 11.73 5.72 -23.29
C ARG A 140 12.71 5.90 -22.16
N ILE A 141 12.98 4.88 -21.35
CA ILE A 141 13.73 5.00 -20.08
C ILE A 141 15.11 5.68 -20.21
N ARG A 142 15.73 5.64 -21.40
CA ARG A 142 17.00 6.32 -21.70
C ARG A 142 16.88 7.79 -22.14
N LYS A 143 15.70 8.22 -22.58
CA LYS A 143 15.40 9.58 -23.07
C LYS A 143 14.75 10.43 -21.99
N GLY A 144 13.78 9.85 -21.29
CA GLY A 144 13.06 10.46 -20.19
C GLY A 144 12.75 9.39 -19.15
N GLN A 145 13.08 9.66 -17.89
CA GLN A 145 12.79 8.72 -16.82
C GLN A 145 11.33 8.89 -16.38
N PRO A 146 10.60 7.81 -16.08
CA PRO A 146 9.27 7.92 -15.50
C PRO A 146 9.38 8.63 -14.14
N SER A 147 8.67 9.75 -13.98
CA SER A 147 8.63 10.55 -12.74
C SER A 147 7.34 10.30 -11.94
N CYS A 148 6.31 9.78 -12.58
CA CYS A 148 5.06 9.37 -11.97
C CYS A 148 4.41 8.29 -12.83
N VAL A 149 3.96 7.20 -12.21
CA VAL A 149 3.11 6.19 -12.85
C VAL A 149 1.83 6.10 -12.04
N ALA A 150 0.69 6.06 -12.73
CA ALA A 150 -0.61 5.82 -12.13
C ALA A 150 -1.28 4.64 -12.82
N LEU A 151 -1.76 3.69 -12.02
CA LEU A 151 -2.41 2.46 -12.46
C LEU A 151 -3.88 2.51 -12.05
N GLY A 152 -4.77 2.35 -13.01
CA GLY A 152 -6.22 2.42 -12.81
C GLY A 152 -6.91 1.06 -12.96
N VAL A 153 -8.23 1.11 -13.08
CA VAL A 153 -9.08 -0.06 -13.35
C VAL A 153 -8.69 -0.69 -14.69
N GLY A 154 -8.73 -2.03 -14.74
CA GLY A 154 -8.41 -2.80 -15.94
C GLY A 154 -6.95 -2.62 -16.35
N THR A 155 -6.72 -2.15 -17.57
CA THR A 155 -5.40 -1.84 -18.11
C THR A 155 -5.12 -0.34 -18.16
N SER A 156 -5.96 0.50 -17.54
CA SER A 156 -5.80 1.95 -17.64
C SER A 156 -4.57 2.45 -16.89
N PHE A 157 -3.86 3.40 -17.49
CA PHE A 157 -2.64 3.95 -16.91
C PHE A 157 -2.35 5.39 -17.38
N VAL A 158 -1.53 6.09 -16.60
CA VAL A 158 -0.87 7.34 -16.99
C VAL A 158 0.60 7.29 -16.55
N VAL A 159 1.50 7.74 -17.41
CA VAL A 159 2.91 7.98 -17.09
C VAL A 159 3.26 9.42 -17.37
N LEU A 160 3.87 10.07 -16.39
CA LEU A 160 4.55 11.34 -16.56
C LEU A 160 6.06 11.06 -16.65
N TYR A 161 6.71 11.62 -17.65
CA TYR A 161 8.16 11.50 -17.84
C TYR A 161 8.87 12.78 -17.43
N SER A 162 10.14 12.66 -17.05
CA SER A 162 11.00 13.78 -16.61
C SER A 162 11.25 14.83 -17.70
N ASP A 163 11.08 14.46 -18.97
CA ASP A 163 11.20 15.34 -20.14
C ASP A 163 9.90 16.11 -20.47
N GLY A 164 8.85 15.91 -19.68
CA GLY A 164 7.53 16.53 -19.86
C GLY A 164 6.56 15.73 -20.75
N ASN A 165 6.98 14.59 -21.31
CA ASN A 165 6.07 13.74 -22.06
C ASN A 165 5.07 13.03 -21.14
N VAL A 166 3.88 12.76 -21.70
CA VAL A 166 2.81 12.02 -21.05
C VAL A 166 2.33 10.91 -21.98
N THR A 167 2.39 9.66 -21.50
CA THR A 167 1.78 8.50 -22.18
C THR A 167 0.62 8.00 -21.34
N PHE A 168 -0.52 7.72 -21.94
CA PHE A 168 -1.70 7.30 -21.22
C PHE A 168 -2.65 6.44 -22.06
N ASP A 169 -3.42 5.61 -21.35
CA ASP A 169 -4.59 4.91 -21.85
C ASP A 169 -5.64 4.90 -20.73
N VAL A 170 -6.64 5.79 -20.84
CA VAL A 170 -7.65 5.98 -19.77
C VAL A 170 -9.07 6.18 -20.31
N ALA A 171 -9.27 6.16 -21.63
CA ALA A 171 -10.51 6.58 -22.26
C ALA A 171 -11.72 5.71 -21.84
N GLU A 172 -11.50 4.41 -21.67
CA GLU A 172 -12.54 3.46 -21.28
C GLU A 172 -13.05 3.69 -19.85
N HIS A 173 -12.15 3.88 -18.89
CA HIS A 173 -12.49 3.90 -17.46
C HIS A 173 -12.48 5.31 -16.84
N TYR A 174 -11.82 6.29 -17.46
CA TYR A 174 -11.69 7.66 -16.94
C TYR A 174 -11.88 8.70 -18.06
N PRO A 175 -13.06 8.79 -18.70
CA PRO A 175 -13.30 9.67 -19.84
C PRO A 175 -13.11 11.16 -19.51
N GLN A 176 -13.47 11.60 -18.30
CA GLN A 176 -13.23 12.98 -17.86
C GLN A 176 -11.72 13.29 -17.82
N LEU A 177 -10.91 12.32 -17.38
CA LEU A 177 -9.46 12.47 -17.33
C LEU A 177 -8.83 12.51 -18.73
N ASP A 178 -9.31 11.69 -19.67
CA ASP A 178 -8.86 11.75 -21.07
C ASP A 178 -9.02 13.17 -21.64
N GLY A 179 -10.18 13.80 -21.40
CA GLY A 179 -10.42 15.20 -21.79
C GLY A 179 -9.47 16.21 -21.12
N ILE A 180 -9.14 16.01 -19.85
CA ILE A 180 -8.19 16.87 -19.11
C ILE A 180 -6.78 16.73 -19.68
N ILE A 181 -6.29 15.51 -19.89
CA ILE A 181 -4.92 15.25 -20.37
C ILE A 181 -4.74 15.83 -21.79
N ARG A 182 -5.77 15.74 -22.64
CA ARG A 182 -5.74 16.28 -24.01
C ARG A 182 -5.89 17.79 -24.09
N ASN A 183 -6.30 18.46 -23.00
CA ASN A 183 -6.41 19.92 -22.97
C ASN A 183 -5.02 20.56 -22.78
N VAL A 184 -4.27 20.67 -23.88
CA VAL A 184 -2.90 21.20 -23.89
C VAL A 184 -2.84 22.64 -23.37
N ALA A 185 -3.84 23.47 -23.69
CA ALA A 185 -3.89 24.87 -23.26
C ALA A 185 -4.00 24.99 -21.74
N GLU A 186 -4.90 24.22 -21.12
CA GLU A 186 -5.05 24.20 -19.67
C GLU A 186 -3.82 23.59 -18.97
N SER A 187 -3.26 22.52 -19.55
CA SER A 187 -2.02 21.93 -19.07
C SER A 187 -0.88 22.96 -19.05
N GLN A 188 -0.69 23.73 -20.12
CA GLN A 188 0.31 24.80 -20.17
C GLN A 188 0.04 25.90 -19.14
N ARG A 189 -1.22 26.34 -18.98
CA ARG A 189 -1.61 27.35 -17.98
C ARG A 189 -1.23 26.95 -16.57
N ARG A 190 -1.37 25.66 -16.24
CA ARG A 190 -1.05 25.10 -14.93
C ARG A 190 0.38 24.57 -14.79
N LYS A 191 1.26 24.87 -15.74
CA LYS A 191 2.66 24.40 -15.80
C LYS A 191 2.80 22.87 -15.84
N GLY A 192 1.86 22.19 -16.50
CA GLY A 192 1.83 20.74 -16.67
C GLY A 192 1.34 19.99 -15.45
N MET A 193 1.15 18.68 -15.61
CA MET A 193 0.87 17.76 -14.50
C MET A 193 2.19 17.39 -13.81
N ALA A 194 2.23 17.53 -12.48
CA ALA A 194 3.38 17.19 -11.65
C ALA A 194 3.22 15.82 -10.96
N TYR A 195 1.97 15.42 -10.72
CA TYR A 195 1.60 14.16 -10.11
C TYR A 195 0.20 13.75 -10.54
N ILE A 196 -0.03 12.45 -10.64
CA ILE A 196 -1.35 11.89 -10.92
C ILE A 196 -1.51 10.56 -10.19
N ALA A 197 -2.71 10.30 -9.69
CA ALA A 197 -3.13 9.00 -9.17
C ALA A 197 -4.49 8.61 -9.75
N LEU A 198 -4.63 7.34 -10.12
CA LEU A 198 -5.88 6.73 -10.55
C LEU A 198 -6.36 5.80 -9.44
N ASN A 199 -7.67 5.72 -9.21
CA ASN A 199 -8.21 4.73 -8.29
C ASN A 199 -8.36 3.38 -9.00
N PRO A 200 -7.59 2.33 -8.64
CA PRO A 200 -7.70 1.01 -9.28
C PRO A 200 -8.94 0.23 -8.83
N HIS A 201 -9.68 0.72 -7.82
CA HIS A 201 -10.89 0.10 -7.28
C HIS A 201 -12.18 0.72 -7.81
N ALA A 202 -12.13 1.93 -8.38
CA ALA A 202 -13.30 2.65 -8.86
C ALA A 202 -12.98 3.47 -10.11
N ALA A 203 -13.64 3.14 -11.23
CA ALA A 203 -13.52 3.88 -12.47
C ALA A 203 -13.96 5.35 -12.30
N GLY A 204 -13.35 6.25 -13.06
CA GLY A 204 -13.62 7.68 -13.04
C GLY A 204 -12.98 8.45 -11.87
N GLN A 205 -12.49 7.79 -10.82
CA GLN A 205 -11.89 8.47 -9.68
C GLN A 205 -10.38 8.69 -9.83
N TYR A 206 -9.93 9.93 -9.64
CA TYR A 206 -8.54 10.33 -9.83
C TYR A 206 -8.17 11.56 -9.01
N TYR A 207 -6.86 11.78 -8.85
CA TYR A 207 -6.28 12.99 -8.26
C TYR A 207 -5.12 13.49 -9.14
N ILE A 208 -5.04 14.80 -9.38
CA ILE A 208 -3.99 15.47 -10.15
C ILE A 208 -3.44 16.63 -9.32
N ALA A 209 -2.12 16.73 -9.23
CA ALA A 209 -1.43 17.95 -8.80
C ALA A 209 -0.68 18.56 -9.99
N TYR A 210 -0.81 19.86 -10.16
CA TYR A 210 -0.22 20.61 -11.28
C TYR A 210 1.04 21.36 -10.85
N GLY A 211 1.88 21.71 -11.83
CA GLY A 211 3.14 22.41 -11.60
C GLY A 211 3.00 23.81 -10.99
N ASP A 212 1.83 24.44 -11.12
CA ASP A 212 1.51 25.73 -10.50
C ASP A 212 1.13 25.63 -9.01
N GLY A 213 1.06 24.43 -8.44
CA GLY A 213 0.63 24.19 -7.05
C GLY A 213 -0.88 24.02 -6.88
N SER A 214 -1.66 24.06 -7.97
CA SER A 214 -3.09 23.71 -7.93
C SER A 214 -3.29 22.19 -7.99
N ALA A 215 -4.50 21.74 -7.64
CA ALA A 215 -4.91 20.34 -7.78
C ALA A 215 -6.33 20.24 -8.36
N SER A 216 -6.66 19.08 -8.93
CA SER A 216 -8.00 18.75 -9.41
C SER A 216 -8.25 17.26 -9.27
N TRP A 217 -9.48 16.88 -9.01
CA TRP A 217 -9.81 15.51 -8.64
C TRP A 217 -11.27 15.19 -8.93
N ASN A 218 -11.56 13.89 -9.01
CA ASN A 218 -12.91 13.33 -8.96
C ASN A 218 -12.92 12.25 -7.89
N LEU A 219 -13.45 12.54 -6.71
CA LEU A 219 -13.34 11.71 -5.51
C LEU A 219 -14.67 11.62 -4.77
N PRO A 220 -14.89 10.57 -3.96
CA PRO A 220 -16.03 10.50 -3.05
C PRO A 220 -16.11 11.70 -2.10
N ASN A 221 -17.32 12.14 -1.75
CA ASN A 221 -17.56 13.33 -0.91
C ASN A 221 -16.81 13.31 0.44
N HIS A 222 -16.67 12.14 1.04
CA HIS A 222 -15.99 11.99 2.34
C HIS A 222 -14.47 12.21 2.26
N PHE A 223 -13.87 12.19 1.07
CA PHE A 223 -12.44 12.51 0.90
C PHE A 223 -12.21 14.02 0.79
N ILE A 224 -13.23 14.78 0.38
CA ILE A 224 -13.05 16.12 -0.20
C ILE A 224 -12.42 17.09 0.78
N GLN A 225 -12.81 17.06 2.06
CA GLN A 225 -12.29 17.98 3.06
C GLN A 225 -10.77 17.79 3.25
N ASP A 226 -10.36 16.56 3.56
CA ASP A 226 -8.96 16.19 3.78
C ASP A 226 -8.10 16.49 2.56
N VAL A 227 -8.55 16.09 1.38
CA VAL A 227 -7.82 16.28 0.13
C VAL A 227 -7.70 17.76 -0.20
N THR A 228 -8.74 18.55 0.08
CA THR A 228 -8.69 20.01 -0.09
C THR A 228 -7.66 20.63 0.85
N ASP A 229 -7.66 20.24 2.12
CA ASP A 229 -6.76 20.81 3.12
C ASP A 229 -5.30 20.44 2.87
N VAL A 230 -5.01 19.18 2.52
CA VAL A 230 -3.68 18.74 2.10
C VAL A 230 -3.26 19.48 0.81
N SER A 231 -4.14 19.59 -0.18
CA SER A 231 -3.80 20.22 -1.47
C SER A 231 -3.51 21.72 -1.37
N LYS A 232 -4.04 22.43 -0.36
CA LYS A 232 -3.68 23.84 -0.09
C LYS A 232 -2.21 24.04 0.24
N THR A 233 -1.52 22.99 0.67
CA THR A 233 -0.10 23.05 1.05
C THR A 233 0.86 22.78 -0.11
N LEU A 234 0.33 22.46 -1.31
CA LEU A 234 1.14 22.17 -2.48
C LEU A 234 2.01 23.36 -2.87
N LYS A 235 3.31 23.12 -2.98
CA LYS A 235 4.28 24.13 -3.44
C LYS A 235 4.39 24.11 -4.97
N PRO A 236 4.31 25.25 -5.65
CA PRO A 236 4.57 25.34 -7.08
C PRO A 236 5.98 24.84 -7.43
N ILE A 237 6.11 24.16 -8.56
CA ILE A 237 7.42 23.80 -9.11
C ILE A 237 8.09 25.09 -9.59
N ARG A 238 9.26 25.40 -9.02
CA ARG A 238 10.10 26.49 -9.51
C ARG A 238 10.53 26.11 -10.93
N ALA A 239 10.25 26.98 -11.90
CA ALA A 239 10.67 26.75 -13.28
C ALA A 239 12.20 26.66 -13.30
N ALA A 240 12.75 25.46 -13.43
CA ALA A 240 14.03 25.31 -14.08
C ALA A 240 13.83 25.83 -15.51
N GLY A 241 14.74 26.67 -16.01
CA GLY A 241 14.63 27.38 -17.29
C GLY A 241 14.65 26.48 -18.54
N THR A 242 13.91 25.39 -18.53
CA THR A 242 13.68 24.52 -19.67
C THR A 242 12.27 24.82 -20.18
N THR A 243 12.20 25.51 -21.31
CA THR A 243 11.02 25.49 -22.18
C THR A 243 10.56 24.04 -22.29
N ILE A 244 9.38 23.70 -21.74
CA ILE A 244 8.76 22.39 -21.90
C ILE A 244 8.51 22.25 -23.41
N PRO A 245 9.26 21.39 -24.14
CA PRO A 245 8.94 21.13 -25.53
C PRO A 245 7.53 20.54 -25.56
N GLY A 246 6.70 21.03 -26.49
CA GLY A 246 5.25 20.81 -26.51
C GLY A 246 4.85 19.40 -26.06
N VAL A 247 3.90 19.35 -25.11
CA VAL A 247 3.33 18.11 -24.57
C VAL A 247 2.85 17.26 -25.74
N SER A 248 3.65 16.27 -26.16
CA SER A 248 3.23 15.29 -27.15
C SER A 248 2.41 14.23 -26.41
N ALA A 249 1.12 14.52 -26.26
CA ALA A 249 0.16 13.59 -25.69
C ALA A 249 -0.07 12.46 -26.69
N ALA A 250 0.74 11.40 -26.62
CA ALA A 250 0.54 10.21 -27.42
C ALA A 250 -0.46 9.30 -26.69
N SER A 251 -1.73 9.36 -27.09
CA SER A 251 -2.71 8.35 -26.69
C SER A 251 -2.52 7.09 -27.54
N LEU A 252 -2.35 5.93 -26.90
CA LEU A 252 -2.08 4.66 -27.59
C LEU A 252 -3.34 3.92 -28.05
N ALA A 253 -4.47 4.61 -28.17
CA ALA A 253 -5.73 4.03 -28.62
C ALA A 253 -5.61 3.53 -30.08
N GLY A 254 -5.51 2.21 -30.29
CA GLY A 254 -5.69 1.56 -31.59
C GLY A 254 -4.65 0.54 -32.07
N ALA A 255 -3.66 0.14 -31.27
CA ALA A 255 -2.60 -0.78 -31.74
C ALA A 255 -2.88 -2.28 -31.48
N ALA A 256 -4.13 -2.74 -31.64
CA ALA A 256 -4.48 -4.16 -31.62
C ALA A 256 -4.75 -4.70 -33.03
N ALA A 257 -3.89 -4.39 -34.00
CA ALA A 257 -3.84 -5.06 -35.29
C ALA A 257 -2.59 -4.64 -36.09
N ALA A 258 -1.44 -5.32 -35.88
CA ALA A 258 -0.48 -5.70 -36.92
C ALA A 258 0.89 -6.08 -36.34
N ALA A 259 1.51 -7.09 -36.98
CA ALA A 259 2.89 -7.57 -36.88
C ALA A 259 3.24 -8.40 -35.63
N GLY A 260 3.44 -9.72 -35.68
CA GLY A 260 3.67 -10.58 -36.83
C GLY A 260 5.08 -10.39 -37.41
N GLY A 261 6.06 -11.13 -36.88
CA GLY A 261 7.25 -11.54 -37.63
C GLY A 261 8.61 -11.00 -37.17
N VAL A 262 9.48 -11.98 -36.87
CA VAL A 262 10.94 -12.08 -37.11
C VAL A 262 11.95 -11.16 -36.39
N GLY A 263 12.94 -11.83 -35.77
CA GLY A 263 14.35 -11.41 -35.91
C GLY A 263 15.19 -11.47 -34.64
N ALA A 264 15.96 -12.54 -34.49
CA ALA A 264 16.99 -12.69 -33.46
C ALA A 264 18.26 -11.87 -33.73
N ALA A 265 18.89 -11.34 -32.68
CA ALA A 265 20.33 -11.10 -32.45
C ALA A 265 20.44 -10.28 -31.14
N GLY A 266 21.23 -10.60 -30.11
CA GLY A 266 22.60 -11.10 -30.11
C GLY A 266 23.54 -9.97 -29.65
N ALA A 267 24.37 -10.24 -28.63
CA ALA A 267 25.36 -9.37 -27.97
C ALA A 267 24.80 -8.37 -26.95
N GLY A 268 25.38 -8.17 -25.77
CA GLY A 268 26.68 -8.57 -25.24
C GLY A 268 26.97 -7.62 -24.08
N PHE A 269 27.16 -8.16 -22.89
CA PHE A 269 27.47 -7.40 -21.68
C PHE A 269 28.85 -6.75 -21.82
N ALA A 270 28.94 -5.45 -21.53
CA ALA A 270 30.21 -4.78 -21.27
C ALA A 270 30.06 -3.84 -20.07
N SER A 271 30.70 -4.27 -18.98
CA SER A 271 31.05 -3.50 -17.80
C SER A 271 32.00 -2.36 -18.17
N ALA A 272 31.77 -1.17 -17.61
CA ALA A 272 32.78 -0.13 -17.55
C ALA A 272 32.70 0.54 -16.18
N GLY A 273 33.73 0.28 -15.37
CA GLY A 273 34.00 1.01 -14.13
C GLY A 273 34.50 2.42 -14.42
N GLY A 274 34.20 3.33 -13.50
CA GLY A 274 34.69 4.70 -13.48
C GLY A 274 34.62 5.24 -12.06
N THR A 275 35.78 5.58 -11.53
CA THR A 275 36.12 5.97 -10.15
C THR A 275 35.54 7.31 -9.69
N SER A 276 35.26 7.40 -8.38
CA SER A 276 34.87 8.60 -7.60
C SER A 276 35.91 9.74 -7.62
N PRO A 277 35.52 10.96 -7.17
CA PRO A 277 35.64 11.35 -5.75
C PRO A 277 34.36 12.06 -5.25
N GLY A 278 33.81 11.81 -4.06
CA GLY A 278 34.39 12.10 -2.73
C GLY A 278 33.72 13.35 -2.14
N GLY A 279 32.76 13.20 -1.22
CA GLY A 279 32.20 14.33 -0.46
C GLY A 279 30.90 14.06 0.31
N SER A 280 31.02 13.97 1.65
CA SER A 280 29.98 14.12 2.69
C SER A 280 28.95 12.99 2.86
N SER A 281 29.33 11.97 3.63
CA SER A 281 28.43 11.00 4.25
C SER A 281 27.70 11.61 5.46
N THR A 282 26.41 11.86 5.34
CA THR A 282 25.50 11.77 6.50
C THR A 282 25.07 10.31 6.55
N THR A 283 25.63 9.53 7.47
CA THR A 283 25.17 8.15 7.71
C THR A 283 23.75 8.21 8.25
N SER A 284 22.76 8.01 7.38
CA SER A 284 21.40 7.70 7.83
C SER A 284 21.38 6.25 8.31
N ASN A 285 21.07 6.06 9.59
CA ASN A 285 20.84 4.74 10.15
C ASN A 285 19.44 4.29 9.72
N VAL A 286 19.35 3.57 8.61
CA VAL A 286 18.10 2.87 8.26
C VAL A 286 18.00 1.63 9.15
N VAL A 287 16.99 1.59 10.01
CA VAL A 287 16.79 0.48 10.94
C VAL A 287 15.81 -0.52 10.34
N HIS A 288 16.19 -1.80 10.38
CA HIS A 288 15.44 -2.90 9.76
C HIS A 288 14.11 -3.21 10.49
N GLY A 289 13.03 -3.34 9.72
CA GLY A 289 11.76 -3.94 10.14
C GLY A 289 11.80 -5.48 10.19
N LEU A 290 12.80 -6.09 10.84
CA LEU A 290 12.82 -7.55 11.02
C LEU A 290 11.90 -7.93 12.20
N GLY A 291 10.65 -8.34 11.92
CA GLY A 291 9.77 -9.08 12.85
C GLY A 291 9.34 -8.35 14.15
N LYS A 292 9.83 -7.14 14.40
CA LYS A 292 9.52 -6.37 15.62
C LYS A 292 8.12 -5.79 15.61
N LEU A 293 7.48 -5.59 14.45
CA LEU A 293 6.11 -5.06 14.40
C LEU A 293 5.07 -6.11 14.76
N TRP A 294 5.22 -7.37 14.31
CA TRP A 294 4.34 -8.46 14.76
C TRP A 294 4.52 -8.76 16.25
N HIS A 295 5.77 -8.85 16.75
CA HIS A 295 6.00 -9.07 18.18
C HIS A 295 5.70 -7.85 19.06
N ALA A 296 5.88 -6.61 18.57
CA ALA A 296 5.42 -5.42 19.27
C ALA A 296 3.88 -5.35 19.26
N TYR A 297 3.22 -5.78 18.19
CA TYR A 297 1.77 -5.91 18.11
C TYR A 297 1.24 -6.96 19.09
N GLU A 298 1.76 -8.20 19.07
CA GLU A 298 1.41 -9.25 20.03
C GLU A 298 1.71 -8.82 21.47
N SER A 299 2.86 -8.17 21.72
CA SER A 299 3.21 -7.65 23.04
C SER A 299 2.33 -6.48 23.47
N TYR A 300 1.86 -5.65 22.54
CA TYR A 300 0.97 -4.53 22.82
C TYR A 300 -0.46 -5.00 23.07
N GLU A 301 -1.00 -5.93 22.27
CA GLU A 301 -2.29 -6.55 22.52
C GLU A 301 -2.31 -7.29 23.86
N ASN A 302 -1.26 -8.05 24.18
CA ASN A 302 -1.14 -8.72 25.47
C ASN A 302 -1.06 -7.73 26.65
N ASN A 303 -0.45 -6.54 26.46
CA ASN A 303 -0.41 -5.51 27.50
C ASN A 303 -1.74 -4.74 27.64
N GLN A 304 -2.49 -4.54 26.56
CA GLN A 304 -3.82 -3.93 26.59
C GLN A 304 -4.87 -4.87 27.23
N GLN A 305 -4.80 -6.17 26.93
CA GLN A 305 -5.66 -7.19 27.57
C GLN A 305 -5.33 -7.37 29.06
N ASN A 306 -4.06 -7.33 29.45
CA ASN A 306 -3.66 -7.38 30.86
C ASN A 306 -3.86 -6.05 31.62
N GLY A 307 -4.09 -4.94 30.90
CA GLY A 307 -4.41 -3.62 31.50
C GLY A 307 -5.87 -3.46 31.92
N SER A 308 -6.74 -4.44 31.62
CA SER A 308 -8.17 -4.44 31.93
C SER A 308 -8.53 -5.33 33.14
N GLY A 309 -7.61 -5.46 34.10
CA GLY A 309 -7.82 -6.12 35.38
C GLY A 309 -7.65 -5.12 36.50
N SER A 310 -8.74 -4.50 36.92
CA SER A 310 -8.79 -3.65 38.11
C SER A 310 -8.19 -4.37 39.31
N ASN A 311 -7.10 -3.84 39.88
CA ASN A 311 -6.86 -3.94 41.31
C ASN A 311 -6.08 -2.71 41.78
N SER A 312 -6.78 -1.89 42.55
CA SER A 312 -6.24 -0.78 43.31
C SER A 312 -7.00 -0.71 44.64
N PRO A 313 -6.43 -0.06 45.67
CA PRO A 313 -5.92 -0.76 46.86
C PRO A 313 -6.67 -0.33 48.13
N PHE A 314 -6.77 -1.15 49.18
CA PHE A 314 -6.90 -0.67 50.56
C PHE A 314 -6.61 -1.78 51.59
N ASN A 315 -6.11 -1.31 52.73
CA ASN A 315 -5.43 -1.98 53.84
C ASN A 315 -6.42 -2.26 55.01
N GLN A 316 -6.28 -3.40 55.71
CA GLN A 316 -6.17 -3.56 57.19
C GLN A 316 -6.75 -4.90 57.74
N SER A 317 -5.88 -5.60 58.48
CA SER A 317 -6.04 -6.42 59.73
C SER A 317 -7.46 -6.81 60.20
N SER A 318 -7.77 -7.95 60.81
CA SER A 318 -7.06 -9.02 61.54
C SER A 318 -8.15 -9.97 62.09
N PHE A 319 -7.92 -11.26 62.30
CA PHE A 319 -8.34 -12.04 63.50
C PHE A 319 -7.87 -13.51 63.44
N PHE A 320 -7.50 -14.04 64.61
CA PHE A 320 -6.89 -15.34 64.95
C PHE A 320 -7.71 -16.59 64.60
N ASP A 321 -7.06 -17.72 64.28
CA ASP A 321 -6.78 -18.85 65.22
C ASP A 321 -5.98 -19.99 64.54
N PRO A 322 -4.88 -20.52 65.12
CA PRO A 322 -4.10 -21.63 64.59
C PRO A 322 -4.36 -22.95 65.34
N SER A 323 -4.57 -24.07 64.63
CA SER A 323 -4.33 -25.39 65.22
C SER A 323 -3.93 -26.45 64.19
N ASN A 324 -3.00 -27.29 64.64
CA ASN A 324 -2.56 -28.59 64.13
C ASN A 324 -1.50 -28.62 63.02
N GLY A 325 -0.26 -28.53 63.49
CA GLY A 325 0.88 -29.22 62.91
C GLY A 325 1.00 -30.68 63.37
N GLY A 326 1.94 -31.39 62.73
CA GLY A 326 2.35 -32.77 62.99
C GLY A 326 1.72 -33.72 61.98
N GLY A 327 2.44 -34.42 61.10
CA GLY A 327 3.78 -34.99 61.18
C GLY A 327 3.68 -36.46 60.72
N PHE A 328 4.80 -37.01 60.21
CA PHE A 328 5.04 -38.40 59.78
C PHE A 328 4.98 -38.73 58.27
N SER A 329 6.18 -39.06 57.76
CA SER A 329 6.54 -39.96 56.65
C SER A 329 7.09 -41.28 57.26
N PRO A 330 7.53 -42.32 56.51
CA PRO A 330 7.19 -42.82 55.16
C PRO A 330 7.02 -44.37 55.11
N GLY A 331 6.72 -44.92 53.93
CA GLY A 331 6.80 -46.36 53.59
C GLY A 331 5.57 -46.78 52.77
N GLY A 332 5.62 -47.53 51.67
CA GLY A 332 6.61 -48.42 51.09
C GLY A 332 5.81 -49.57 50.44
N PHE A 333 6.36 -50.16 49.37
CA PHE A 333 5.98 -51.45 48.73
C PHE A 333 4.93 -51.51 47.60
N ASN A 334 5.50 -51.73 46.39
CA ASN A 334 5.30 -52.82 45.42
C ASN A 334 3.93 -53.11 44.78
N GLY A 335 3.90 -52.96 43.45
CA GLY A 335 4.06 -54.10 42.53
C GLY A 335 2.80 -54.66 41.85
N PHE A 336 3.03 -55.23 40.65
CA PHE A 336 2.12 -55.86 39.67
C PHE A 336 1.40 -54.87 38.73
N GLY A 337 1.54 -54.90 37.41
CA GLY A 337 1.98 -55.94 36.47
C GLY A 337 0.76 -56.55 35.78
N GLY A 338 0.54 -56.22 34.50
CA GLY A 338 -0.44 -56.90 33.63
C GLY A 338 -1.08 -55.99 32.59
N GLY A 339 -0.60 -56.03 31.35
CA GLY A 339 -1.33 -55.53 30.20
C GLY A 339 -2.25 -56.59 29.60
N PHE A 340 -3.35 -56.17 28.96
CA PHE A 340 -4.00 -56.80 27.80
C PHE A 340 -5.08 -55.83 27.27
N ASP A 341 -4.95 -55.43 26.00
CA ASP A 341 -5.94 -54.77 25.11
C ASP A 341 -6.71 -55.88 24.34
N PRO A 342 -7.71 -55.60 23.46
CA PRO A 342 -8.83 -54.65 23.50
C PRO A 342 -10.18 -55.36 23.14
N GLY A 343 -11.33 -54.72 23.38
CA GLY A 343 -12.64 -55.29 23.01
C GLY A 343 -13.82 -54.32 23.01
N SER A 344 -14.19 -53.88 21.81
CA SER A 344 -15.53 -53.53 21.29
C SER A 344 -16.52 -52.70 22.13
N VAL A 345 -16.82 -51.48 21.66
CA VAL A 345 -18.22 -51.02 21.54
C VAL A 345 -18.39 -50.17 20.28
N SER A 346 -19.36 -50.56 19.45
CA SER A 346 -19.74 -49.94 18.19
C SER A 346 -21.17 -49.38 18.28
N SER A 347 -21.36 -48.12 17.90
CA SER A 347 -22.59 -47.51 17.37
C SER A 347 -22.20 -46.11 16.92
N GLY A 348 -22.18 -45.72 15.64
CA GLY A 348 -23.19 -45.94 14.61
C GLY A 348 -23.81 -44.56 14.31
N PHE A 349 -23.14 -43.75 13.48
CA PHE A 349 -23.65 -42.47 12.99
C PHE A 349 -23.61 -42.51 11.46
N ASP A 350 -24.77 -42.35 10.84
CA ASP A 350 -25.03 -42.54 9.41
C ASP A 350 -25.26 -41.18 8.74
N PRO A 351 -24.47 -40.77 7.73
CA PRO A 351 -24.70 -39.54 6.99
C PRO A 351 -25.39 -39.87 5.66
N SER A 352 -26.68 -40.22 5.69
CA SER A 352 -27.50 -40.32 4.49
C SER A 352 -28.91 -39.77 4.70
N SER A 353 -29.00 -38.45 4.81
CA SER A 353 -30.23 -37.73 4.46
C SER A 353 -29.83 -36.34 4.01
N PHE A 354 -30.02 -36.07 2.72
CA PHE A 354 -30.24 -34.77 2.07
C PHE A 354 -29.59 -34.74 0.69
N VAL A 355 -30.25 -35.37 -0.30
CA VAL A 355 -30.22 -34.88 -1.68
C VAL A 355 -31.60 -35.07 -2.31
N SER A 356 -32.02 -34.03 -3.04
CA SER A 356 -32.94 -33.98 -4.19
C SER A 356 -34.39 -33.50 -4.00
N ALA A 357 -34.62 -32.25 -4.43
CA ALA A 357 -35.63 -31.80 -5.40
C ALA A 357 -35.70 -30.25 -5.30
N LEU A 358 -35.68 -29.39 -6.31
CA LEU A 358 -35.66 -29.40 -7.78
C LEU A 358 -35.24 -27.96 -8.20
N ASP A 359 -34.54 -27.82 -9.33
CA ASP A 359 -34.17 -26.55 -9.98
C ASP A 359 -35.16 -26.24 -11.16
N PRO A 360 -34.96 -25.21 -12.01
CA PRO A 360 -35.40 -23.80 -11.96
C PRO A 360 -36.53 -23.44 -12.97
N ASN A 361 -36.94 -22.16 -12.99
CA ASN A 361 -37.74 -21.45 -14.03
C ASN A 361 -39.26 -21.68 -14.07
N THR A 362 -40.01 -20.84 -13.34
CA THR A 362 -41.31 -20.31 -13.81
C THR A 362 -41.63 -18.97 -13.14
N LEU A 363 -42.13 -18.04 -13.95
CA LEU A 363 -42.87 -16.80 -13.63
C LEU A 363 -42.07 -15.49 -13.52
N ALA A 364 -41.72 -14.96 -14.70
CA ALA A 364 -41.99 -13.56 -15.00
C ALA A 364 -43.50 -13.39 -15.28
N ALA A 365 -44.16 -12.43 -14.62
CA ALA A 365 -45.24 -11.56 -15.15
C ALA A 365 -46.15 -11.00 -14.04
N GLY A 366 -46.33 -9.66 -14.05
CA GLY A 366 -47.39 -8.91 -13.34
C GLY A 366 -47.11 -8.67 -11.87
N VAL A 367 -47.16 -7.46 -11.31
CA VAL A 367 -48.09 -6.35 -11.55
C VAL A 367 -47.42 -5.04 -11.13
N ALA A 368 -47.50 -4.04 -12.00
CA ALA A 368 -47.25 -2.64 -11.69
C ALA A 368 -48.51 -1.99 -11.08
N ASN A 369 -48.29 -0.90 -10.32
CA ASN A 369 -49.22 0.15 -9.89
C ASN A 369 -49.86 0.06 -8.50
N LEU A 370 -50.02 1.28 -7.94
CA LEU A 370 -50.61 1.73 -6.67
C LEU A 370 -49.56 1.82 -5.53
N PHE A 371 -49.04 2.99 -5.17
CA PHE A 371 -49.75 4.22 -4.81
C PHE A 371 -49.00 5.51 -5.21
N GLY A 372 -49.76 6.47 -5.73
CA GLY A 372 -49.43 7.89 -5.71
C GLY A 372 -50.55 8.67 -5.01
N ASN A 373 -50.15 9.68 -4.25
CA ASN A 373 -50.78 11.01 -4.16
C ASN A 373 -49.76 11.98 -3.55
#